data_AF-R7FS31-F1
#
_entry.id   AF-R7FS31-F1
#
_cell.length_a   1.000
_cell.length_b   1.000
_cell.length_c   1.000
_cell.angle_alpha   90.00
_cell.angle_beta   90.00
_cell.angle_gamma   90.00
#
_symmetry.space_group_name_H-M   'P 1'
#
loop_
_entity.id
_entity.type
_entity.pdbx_description
1 polymer ?
#
loop_
_entity_poly.entity_id
_entity_poly.type
_entity_poly.pdbx_seq_one_letter_code
_entity_poly.pdbx_strand_id
1 'polypeptide(L)'
;MPKKNFDNKKAQKQRLGTMLTLCRGKRSLREIARAIGIPASNLSYIEKGVNAPSPEVYEKIIVELNPSDKEQQEMDVLYSHIRGLPPPDVCEILVTNNELSKSLRLLGNKRISNDMLVQINKLFASL
;
A
#
# COMPACT_ATOMS: atom_id res chain seq x y z
N MET A 1 10.03 -21.77 26.01
CA MET A 1 10.12 -20.49 25.26
C MET A 1 9.07 -20.50 24.16
N PRO A 2 8.07 -19.60 24.15
CA PRO A 2 7.02 -19.62 23.14
C PRO A 2 7.56 -19.11 21.81
N LYS A 3 7.43 -19.92 20.76
CA LYS A 3 7.77 -19.54 19.37
C LYS A 3 6.89 -18.35 18.98
N LYS A 4 7.51 -17.18 18.78
CA LYS A 4 6.85 -15.96 18.31
C LYS A 4 6.07 -16.28 17.02
N ASN A 5 4.79 -15.91 16.99
CA ASN A 5 3.90 -15.89 15.82
C ASN A 5 4.41 -14.89 14.74
N PHE A 6 5.60 -15.13 14.19
CA PHE A 6 6.16 -14.35 13.08
C PHE A 6 5.64 -14.90 11.76
N ASP A 7 4.36 -14.67 11.43
CA ASP A 7 3.90 -14.37 10.05
C ASP A 7 2.36 -14.40 9.91
N ASN A 8 1.61 -13.75 10.80
CA ASN A 8 0.15 -13.63 10.65
C ASN A 8 -0.30 -12.88 9.38
N LYS A 9 0.63 -12.36 8.57
CA LYS A 9 0.33 -11.62 7.33
C LYS A 9 0.98 -12.22 6.08
N LYS A 10 1.44 -13.48 6.15
CA LYS A 10 2.13 -14.16 5.03
C LYS A 10 1.29 -14.20 3.76
N ALA A 11 0.01 -14.52 3.88
CA ALA A 11 -0.90 -14.60 2.74
C ALA A 11 -1.05 -13.24 2.03
N GLN A 12 -1.14 -12.15 2.79
CA GLN A 12 -1.25 -10.79 2.26
C GLN A 12 0.05 -10.37 1.56
N LYS A 13 1.21 -10.67 2.16
CA LYS A 13 2.52 -10.42 1.52
C LYS A 13 2.65 -11.17 0.20
N GLN A 14 2.24 -12.45 0.18
CA GLN A 14 2.26 -13.25 -1.04
C GLN A 14 1.32 -12.71 -2.10
N ARG A 15 0.09 -12.32 -1.73
CA ARG A 15 -0.85 -11.71 -2.68
C ARG A 15 -0.31 -10.40 -3.26
N LEU A 16 0.24 -9.53 -2.41
CA LEU A 16 0.87 -8.29 -2.86
C LEU A 16 2.01 -8.59 -3.84
N GLY A 17 2.91 -9.51 -3.48
CA GLY A 17 4.03 -9.90 -4.34
C GLY A 17 3.59 -10.48 -5.69
N THR A 18 2.54 -11.30 -5.71
CA THR A 18 1.94 -11.81 -6.96
C THR A 18 1.40 -10.68 -7.82
N MET A 19 0.67 -9.72 -7.25
CA MET A 19 0.16 -8.58 -8.01
C MET A 19 1.29 -7.74 -8.60
N LEU A 20 2.34 -7.46 -7.82
CA LEU A 20 3.52 -6.75 -8.31
C LEU A 20 4.19 -7.50 -9.47
N THR A 21 4.27 -8.83 -9.37
CA THR A 21 4.79 -9.68 -10.44
C THR A 21 3.94 -9.58 -11.72
N LEU A 22 2.62 -9.56 -11.57
CA LEU A 22 1.68 -9.42 -12.69
C LEU A 22 1.82 -8.05 -13.37
N CYS A 23 1.87 -6.97 -12.60
CA CYS A 23 2.03 -5.61 -13.14
C CYS A 23 3.41 -5.41 -13.79
N ARG A 24 4.47 -6.01 -13.24
CA ARG A 24 5.80 -6.02 -13.90
C ARG A 24 5.75 -6.74 -15.25
N GLY A 25 4.94 -7.77 -15.39
CA GLY A 25 4.76 -8.52 -16.62
C GLY A 25 6.09 -9.07 -17.16
N LYS A 26 6.43 -8.70 -18.40
CA LYS A 26 7.67 -9.15 -19.08
C LYS A 26 8.90 -8.32 -18.72
N ARG A 27 8.76 -7.20 -18.02
CA ARG A 27 9.89 -6.34 -17.64
C ARG A 27 10.82 -7.07 -16.68
N SER A 28 12.12 -6.85 -16.81
CA SER A 28 13.07 -7.64 -16.02
C SER A 28 13.13 -7.18 -14.57
N LEU A 29 13.31 -8.11 -13.63
CA LEU A 29 13.53 -7.79 -12.21
C LEU A 29 14.67 -6.77 -12.02
N ARG A 30 15.75 -6.88 -12.80
CA ARG A 30 16.92 -6.00 -12.69
C ARG A 30 16.64 -4.59 -13.20
N GLU A 31 15.81 -4.46 -14.22
CA GLU A 31 15.38 -3.17 -14.78
C GLU A 31 14.55 -2.40 -13.75
N ILE A 32 13.48 -3.02 -13.24
CA ILE A 32 12.62 -2.40 -12.21
C ILE A 32 13.42 -2.07 -10.96
N ALA A 33 14.21 -3.02 -10.45
CA ALA A 33 14.99 -2.82 -9.23
C ALA A 33 15.98 -1.66 -9.37
N ARG A 34 16.58 -1.48 -10.55
CA ARG A 34 17.47 -0.35 -10.84
C ARG A 34 16.70 0.96 -10.86
N ALA A 35 15.54 1.01 -11.51
CA ALA A 35 14.71 2.21 -11.59
C ALA A 35 14.26 2.70 -10.20
N ILE A 36 13.87 1.78 -9.31
CA ILE A 36 13.45 2.10 -7.94
C ILE A 36 14.62 2.19 -6.94
N GLY A 37 15.86 1.94 -7.38
CA GLY A 37 17.07 2.10 -6.56
C GLY A 37 17.27 1.03 -5.48
N ILE A 38 16.82 -0.20 -5.69
CA ILE A 38 17.03 -1.32 -4.74
C ILE A 38 17.76 -2.51 -5.39
N PRO A 39 18.36 -3.42 -4.59
CA PRO A 39 18.90 -4.66 -5.12
C PRO A 39 17.81 -5.53 -5.75
N ALA A 40 18.10 -6.16 -6.90
CA ALA A 40 17.16 -7.08 -7.56
C ALA A 40 16.75 -8.27 -6.68
N SER A 41 17.63 -8.70 -5.75
CA SER A 41 17.31 -9.70 -4.73
C SER A 41 16.22 -9.21 -3.77
N ASN A 42 16.25 -7.93 -3.36
CA ASN A 42 15.24 -7.35 -2.49
C ASN A 42 13.88 -7.28 -3.20
N LEU A 43 13.86 -6.83 -4.45
CA LEU A 43 12.64 -6.85 -5.26
C LEU A 43 12.09 -8.28 -5.41
N SER A 44 12.96 -9.27 -5.63
CA SER A 44 12.55 -10.68 -5.70
C SER A 44 11.95 -11.18 -4.39
N TYR A 45 12.48 -10.76 -3.24
CA TYR A 45 11.90 -11.13 -1.93
C TYR A 45 10.55 -10.45 -1.69
N ILE A 46 10.35 -9.23 -2.18
CA ILE A 46 9.06 -8.54 -2.14
C ILE A 46 8.03 -9.26 -3.02
N GLU A 47 8.38 -9.57 -4.27
CA GLU A 47 7.51 -10.31 -5.21
C GLU A 47 7.14 -11.72 -4.72
N LYS A 48 8.03 -12.37 -3.97
CA LYS A 48 7.76 -13.68 -3.35
C LYS A 48 6.98 -13.58 -2.03
N GLY A 49 6.66 -12.37 -1.57
CA GLY A 49 5.99 -12.13 -0.29
C GLY A 49 6.82 -12.51 0.94
N VAL A 50 8.15 -12.60 0.80
CA VAL A 50 9.08 -12.83 1.91
C VAL A 50 9.21 -11.54 2.73
N ASN A 51 9.48 -10.43 2.04
CA ASN A 51 9.60 -9.11 2.63
C ASN A 51 8.41 -8.23 2.26
N ALA A 52 8.04 -7.34 3.18
CA ALA A 52 7.13 -6.23 2.86
C ALA A 52 7.97 -5.02 2.43
N PRO A 53 7.55 -4.26 1.41
CA PRO A 53 8.24 -3.03 1.03
C PRO A 53 8.19 -2.00 2.18
N SER A 54 9.20 -1.13 2.25
CA SER A 54 9.13 0.10 3.05
C SER A 54 8.20 1.11 2.36
N PRO A 55 7.74 2.18 3.05
CA PRO A 55 6.93 3.23 2.44
C PRO A 55 7.54 3.79 1.15
N GLU A 56 8.80 4.21 1.23
CA GLU A 56 9.54 4.77 0.08
C GLU A 56 9.67 3.77 -1.07
N VAL A 57 9.95 2.49 -0.76
CA VAL A 57 10.07 1.46 -1.80
C VAL A 57 8.71 1.15 -2.43
N TYR A 58 7.64 1.13 -1.63
CA TYR A 58 6.30 0.88 -2.13
C TYR A 58 5.85 1.99 -3.10
N GLU A 59 6.04 3.25 -2.72
CA GLU A 59 5.76 4.40 -3.58
C GLU A 59 6.50 4.31 -4.92
N LYS A 60 7.82 4.08 -4.88
CA LYS A 60 8.63 3.92 -6.08
C LYS A 60 8.17 2.75 -6.96
N ILE A 61 7.74 1.65 -6.36
CA ILE A 61 7.20 0.49 -7.08
C ILE A 61 5.90 0.86 -7.81
N ILE A 62 4.96 1.56 -7.14
CA ILE A 62 3.70 1.95 -7.76
C ILE A 62 3.94 2.92 -8.92
N VAL A 63 4.81 3.91 -8.75
CA VAL A 63 5.18 4.85 -9.82
C VAL A 63 5.83 4.12 -11.00
N GLU A 64 6.77 3.21 -10.74
CA GLU A 64 7.52 2.51 -11.79
C GLU A 64 6.68 1.45 -12.54
N LEU A 65 5.79 0.76 -11.84
CA LEU A 65 4.93 -0.26 -12.44
C LEU A 65 3.66 0.33 -13.07
N ASN A 66 3.27 1.54 -12.66
CA ASN A 66 2.10 2.27 -13.14
C ASN A 66 0.85 1.35 -13.30
N PRO A 67 0.41 0.68 -12.22
CA PRO A 67 -0.75 -0.21 -12.26
C PRO A 67 -2.04 0.57 -12.59
N SER A 68 -3.09 -0.13 -13.03
CA SER A 68 -4.42 0.50 -13.14
C SER A 68 -4.96 0.90 -11.77
N ASP A 69 -5.87 1.88 -11.72
CA ASP A 69 -6.48 2.37 -10.47
C ASP A 69 -7.03 1.24 -9.59
N LYS A 70 -7.65 0.23 -10.22
CA LYS A 70 -8.21 -0.94 -9.52
C LYS A 70 -7.12 -1.81 -8.91
N GLU A 71 -6.03 -2.04 -9.64
CA GLU A 71 -4.89 -2.82 -9.14
C GLU A 71 -4.18 -2.06 -8.02
N GLN A 72 -3.95 -0.76 -8.19
CA GLN A 72 -3.34 0.09 -7.17
C GLN A 72 -4.18 0.07 -5.88
N GLN A 73 -5.50 0.24 -5.98
CA GLN A 73 -6.39 0.21 -4.82
C GLN A 73 -6.30 -1.13 -4.07
N GLU A 74 -6.25 -2.26 -4.77
CA GLU A 74 -6.10 -3.57 -4.14
C GLU A 74 -4.71 -3.74 -3.51
N MET A 75 -3.64 -3.27 -4.17
CA MET A 75 -2.30 -3.26 -3.60
C MET A 75 -2.21 -2.39 -2.35
N ASP A 76 -2.83 -1.21 -2.34
CA ASP A 76 -2.84 -0.26 -1.22
C ASP A 76 -3.53 -0.85 -0.01
N VAL A 77 -4.65 -1.54 -0.22
CA VAL A 77 -5.34 -2.31 0.83
C VAL A 77 -4.39 -3.36 1.39
N LEU A 78 -3.72 -4.15 0.55
CA LEU A 78 -2.80 -5.21 1.01
C LEU A 78 -1.60 -4.64 1.77
N TYR A 79 -0.96 -3.60 1.21
CA TYR A 79 0.15 -2.88 1.84
C TYR A 79 -0.24 -2.36 3.22
N SER A 80 -1.40 -1.71 3.31
CA SER A 80 -1.90 -1.15 4.56
C SER A 80 -2.18 -2.22 5.60
N HIS A 81 -2.77 -3.34 5.18
CA HIS A 81 -2.96 -4.49 6.06
C HIS A 81 -1.63 -5.06 6.54
N ILE A 82 -0.60 -5.12 5.70
CA ILE A 82 0.73 -5.63 6.05
C ILE A 82 1.42 -4.71 7.06
N ARG A 83 1.50 -3.41 6.77
CA ARG A 83 2.27 -2.44 7.57
C ARG A 83 1.50 -1.86 8.76
N GLY A 84 0.17 -1.92 8.74
CA GLY A 84 -0.69 -1.26 9.75
C GLY A 84 -0.70 0.26 9.61
N LEU A 85 -0.31 0.78 8.44
CA LEU A 85 -0.25 2.20 8.11
C LEU A 85 -0.86 2.39 6.73
N PRO A 86 -1.53 3.53 6.44
CA PRO A 86 -2.01 3.82 5.10
C PRO A 86 -0.84 3.95 4.10
N PRO A 87 -1.14 3.97 2.79
CA PRO A 87 -0.14 4.24 1.76
C PRO A 87 0.56 5.61 1.99
N PRO A 88 1.80 5.79 1.49
CA PRO A 88 2.63 6.95 1.81
C PRO A 88 1.98 8.29 1.47
N ASP A 89 1.38 8.40 0.28
CA ASP A 89 0.64 9.55 -0.22
C ASP A 89 -0.56 9.91 0.68
N VAL A 90 -1.36 8.91 1.07
CA VAL A 90 -2.47 9.11 2.02
C VAL A 90 -1.94 9.54 3.39
N CYS A 91 -0.81 8.99 3.82
CA CYS A 91 -0.20 9.38 5.10
C CYS A 91 0.27 10.84 5.08
N GLU A 92 0.84 11.30 3.97
CA GLU A 92 1.27 12.69 3.79
C GLU A 92 0.09 13.66 3.86
N ILE A 93 -1.04 13.31 3.23
CA ILE A 93 -2.28 14.09 3.31
C ILE A 93 -2.75 14.23 4.76
N LEU A 94 -2.71 13.13 5.54
CA LEU A 94 -3.12 13.13 6.95
C LEU A 94 -2.20 13.99 7.85
N VAL A 95 -0.90 13.99 7.56
CA VAL A 95 0.10 14.78 8.31
C VAL A 95 -0.01 16.27 7.96
N THR A 96 -0.17 16.58 6.68
CA THR A 96 -0.29 17.97 6.19
C THR A 96 -1.57 18.62 6.68
N ASN A 97 -2.67 17.87 6.73
CA ASN A 97 -3.97 18.34 7.21
C ASN A 97 -4.18 17.94 8.68
N ASN A 98 -3.45 18.56 9.60
CA ASN A 98 -3.46 18.21 11.03
C ASN A 98 -4.88 18.15 11.66
N GLU A 99 -5.80 19.02 11.24
CA GLU A 99 -7.20 19.04 11.70
C GLU A 99 -8.03 17.88 11.13
N LEU A 100 -7.68 17.31 9.96
CA LEU A 100 -8.35 16.14 9.41
C LEU A 100 -8.22 14.94 10.34
N SER A 101 -7.07 14.80 11.00
CA SER A 101 -6.87 13.76 12.02
C SER A 101 -7.83 13.92 13.21
N LYS A 102 -8.18 15.16 13.60
CA LYS A 102 -9.18 15.41 14.65
C LYS A 102 -10.57 15.02 14.17
N SER A 103 -10.94 15.37 12.94
CA SER A 103 -12.21 14.99 12.33
C SER A 103 -12.36 13.46 12.23
N LEU A 104 -11.31 12.75 11.84
CA LEU A 104 -11.32 11.29 11.78
C LEU A 104 -11.48 10.65 13.16
N ARG A 105 -10.95 11.25 14.24
CA ARG A 105 -11.16 10.75 15.62
C ARG A 105 -12.62 10.80 16.06
N LEU A 106 -13.44 11.70 15.50
CA LEU A 106 -14.88 11.77 15.80
C LEU A 106 -15.64 10.52 15.36
N LEU A 107 -15.09 9.75 14.41
CA LEU A 107 -15.66 8.46 14.01
C LEU A 107 -15.60 7.44 15.15
N GLY A 108 -14.55 7.47 15.98
CA GLY A 108 -14.34 6.48 17.04
C GLY A 108 -14.41 5.06 16.50
N ASN A 109 -15.37 4.27 17.00
CA ASN A 109 -15.61 2.89 16.55
C ASN A 109 -16.71 2.76 15.47
N LYS A 110 -17.26 3.89 15.00
CA LYS A 110 -18.32 3.90 13.99
C LYS A 110 -17.71 3.62 12.61
N ARG A 111 -18.45 2.90 11.78
CA ARG A 111 -18.09 2.69 10.37
C ARG A 111 -18.75 3.78 9.52
N ILE A 112 -18.02 4.26 8.52
CA ILE A 112 -18.57 5.16 7.51
C ILE A 112 -19.48 4.32 6.59
N SER A 113 -20.73 4.73 6.40
CA SER A 113 -21.63 4.08 5.45
C SER A 113 -21.29 4.47 4.00
N ASN A 114 -21.77 3.71 3.02
CA ASN A 114 -21.54 4.03 1.61
C ASN A 114 -22.08 5.42 1.24
N ASP A 115 -23.25 5.81 1.75
CA ASP A 115 -23.82 7.14 1.47
C ASP A 115 -22.95 8.27 2.03
N MET A 116 -22.39 8.08 3.23
CA MET A 116 -21.44 9.03 3.82
C MET A 116 -20.14 9.10 3.01
N LEU A 117 -19.61 7.95 2.54
CA LEU A 117 -18.44 7.93 1.66
C LEU A 117 -18.70 8.69 0.35
N VAL A 118 -19.89 8.53 -0.25
CA VAL A 118 -20.25 9.29 -1.45
C VAL A 118 -20.25 10.80 -1.18
N GLN A 119 -20.77 11.24 -0.03
CA GLN A 119 -20.75 12.66 0.36
C GLN A 119 -19.32 13.18 0.59
N ILE A 120 -18.47 12.40 1.28
CA ILE A 120 -17.07 12.74 1.52
C ILE A 120 -16.32 12.85 0.18
N ASN A 121 -16.50 11.88 -0.71
CA ASN A 121 -15.86 11.88 -2.02
C ASN A 121 -16.29 13.09 -2.86
N LYS A 122 -17.58 13.46 -2.83
CA LYS A 122 -18.07 14.67 -3.49
C LYS A 122 -17.45 15.94 -2.93
N LEU A 123 -17.31 16.04 -1.60
CA LEU A 123 -16.66 17.17 -0.96
C LEU A 123 -15.20 17.29 -1.40
N PHE A 124 -14.42 16.21 -1.32
CA PHE A 124 -13.01 16.21 -1.71
C PHE A 124 -12.80 16.47 -3.21
N ALA A 125 -13.70 16.00 -4.08
CA ALA A 125 -13.64 16.28 -5.51
C ALA A 125 -14.04 17.72 -5.90
N SER A 126 -14.57 18.51 -4.95
CA SER A 126 -14.98 19.90 -5.18
C SER A 126 -13.99 20.96 -4.67
N LEU A 127 -12.89 20.52 -4.06
CA LEU A 127 -11.77 21.36 -3.61
C LEU A 127 -10.82 21.63 -4.78
#